data_AF-A0A945X082-F1
#
_entry.id   AF-A0A945X082-F1
#
_cell.length_a   1.000
_cell.length_b   1.000
_cell.length_c   1.000
_cell.angle_alpha   90.00
_cell.angle_beta   90.00
_cell.angle_gamma   90.00
#
_symmetry.space_group_name_H-M   'P 1'
#
loop_
_entity.id
_entity.type
_entity.pdbx_description
1 polymer ?
#
loop_
_entity_poly.entity_id
_entity_poly.type
_entity_poly.pdbx_seq_one_letter_code
_entity_poly.pdbx_strand_id
1 'polypeptide(L)'
;MEPHLQSSAQDAIEALQRLLQSALADTGHAPSTDPIDLSSVALTWHPQLSAEELAETAQRLASECASRHHTFRPGHVYCYACQGATCDHSTPPAAGCVFSGYESTGRPQWEELFNYFLQIEDPRTDLLFAERPEMLARVIGRRRLTDEQLTSFGKNSFSYRVWGQVVAGYLHINSLRAALTVQLVETKDHRVHLQTITDEHVRDALANAPPNRRSAFHRVFDALTEARGQTFSLSNAWQHAKTREAQDKIRANGFSLLRHLAHSIERKGRQHHRRTAHAELRGQQRRPVHKAHDDLKGAPLSDVMRDTFKESVIVLGKAGRLHAFADGGKHITSLVIRGDELERRKKRRRYQSMAPEEASAFRDRAMASLPPPAAAPGAARARPEPRG
;
A
#
# COMPACT_ATOMS: atom_id res chain seq x y z
N MET A 1 28.93 -4.82 50.07
CA MET A 1 29.43 -3.82 49.10
C MET A 1 28.89 -2.48 49.57
N GLU A 2 29.74 -1.48 49.78
CA GLU A 2 29.29 -0.20 50.34
C GLU A 2 28.29 0.46 49.38
N PRO A 3 27.11 0.92 49.86
CA PRO A 3 26.03 1.42 48.99
C PRO A 3 26.45 2.55 48.04
N HIS A 4 27.39 3.38 48.49
CA HIS A 4 27.90 4.50 47.70
C HIS A 4 28.74 4.03 46.50
N LEU A 5 29.59 3.01 46.66
CA LEU A 5 30.39 2.45 45.57
C LEU A 5 29.51 1.82 44.49
N GLN A 6 28.41 1.18 44.90
CA GLN A 6 27.45 0.60 43.97
C GLN A 6 26.72 1.66 43.15
N SER A 7 26.32 2.77 43.79
CA SER A 7 25.69 3.91 43.10
C SER A 7 26.65 4.52 42.06
N SER A 8 27.89 4.81 42.45
CA SER A 8 28.87 5.39 41.53
C SER A 8 29.22 4.46 40.37
N ALA A 9 29.24 3.15 40.60
CA ALA A 9 29.43 2.18 39.52
C ALA A 9 28.25 2.17 38.54
N GLN A 10 27.01 2.28 39.03
CA GLN A 10 25.82 2.37 38.19
C GLN A 10 25.83 3.62 37.31
N ASP A 11 26.17 4.78 37.88
CA ASP A 11 26.28 6.04 37.13
C ASP A 11 27.31 5.96 36.00
N ALA A 12 28.45 5.29 36.26
CA ALA A 12 29.48 5.07 35.26
C ALA A 12 28.99 4.17 34.12
N ILE A 13 28.28 3.08 34.43
CA ILE A 13 27.68 2.19 33.41
C ILE A 13 26.68 2.96 32.54
N GLU A 14 25.80 3.75 33.14
CA GLU A 14 24.80 4.54 32.40
C GLU A 14 25.44 5.64 31.53
N ALA A 15 26.53 6.24 31.98
CA ALA A 15 27.30 7.19 31.18
C ALA A 15 27.95 6.52 29.95
N LEU A 16 28.58 5.36 30.14
CA LEU A 16 29.19 4.60 29.04
C LEU A 16 28.14 4.06 28.05
N GLN A 17 26.98 3.64 28.52
CA GLN A 17 25.86 3.23 27.67
C GLN A 17 25.35 4.40 26.82
N ARG A 18 25.18 5.59 27.42
CA ARG A 18 24.78 6.80 26.69
C ARG A 18 25.81 7.21 25.64
N LEU A 19 27.11 7.11 25.95
CA LEU A 19 28.18 7.38 24.98
C LEU A 19 28.07 6.47 23.76
N LEU A 20 27.94 5.15 23.96
CA LEU A 20 27.79 4.19 22.86
C LEU A 20 26.51 4.43 22.06
N GLN A 21 25.39 4.75 22.71
CA GLN A 21 24.14 5.10 22.03
C GLN A 21 24.27 6.36 21.17
N SER A 22 24.96 7.39 21.67
CA SER A 22 25.23 8.61 20.90
C SER A 22 26.13 8.31 19.69
N ALA A 23 27.21 7.57 19.90
CA ALA A 23 28.12 7.18 18.83
C ALA A 23 27.43 6.33 17.74
N LEU A 24 26.50 5.45 18.13
CA LEU A 24 25.68 4.69 17.17
C LEU A 24 24.69 5.58 16.43
N ALA A 25 24.06 6.56 17.09
CA ALA A 25 23.17 7.50 16.44
C ALA A 25 23.90 8.31 15.34
N ASP A 26 25.17 8.67 15.57
CA ASP A 26 26.01 9.36 14.60
C ASP A 26 26.33 8.50 13.36
N THR A 27 26.27 7.17 13.47
CA THR A 27 26.37 6.26 12.30
C THR A 27 25.08 6.20 11.46
N GLY A 28 24.03 6.93 11.86
CA GLY A 28 22.70 6.92 11.22
C GLY A 28 21.82 5.75 11.67
N HIS A 29 22.17 5.07 12.77
CA HIS A 29 21.41 3.97 13.33
C HIS A 29 20.32 4.47 14.30
N ALA A 30 19.06 4.08 14.07
CA ALA A 30 17.93 4.45 14.93
C ALA A 30 17.63 3.34 15.98
N PRO A 31 17.91 3.55 17.28
CA PRO A 31 17.89 2.50 18.31
C PRO A 31 16.54 1.83 18.51
N SER A 32 15.44 2.50 18.17
CA SER A 32 14.07 2.02 18.45
C SER A 32 13.56 0.98 17.45
N THR A 33 14.24 0.79 16.32
CA THR A 33 13.72 -0.03 15.22
C THR A 33 14.51 -1.30 14.95
N ASP A 34 15.78 -1.36 15.34
CA ASP A 34 16.63 -2.54 15.16
C ASP A 34 17.77 -2.53 16.20
N PRO A 35 17.54 -2.99 17.44
CA PRO A 35 18.55 -2.90 18.50
C PRO A 35 19.83 -3.64 18.09
N ILE A 36 20.94 -2.91 17.95
CA ILE A 36 22.26 -3.51 17.79
C ILE A 36 22.60 -4.26 19.07
N ASP A 37 22.93 -5.54 18.93
CA ASP A 37 23.40 -6.34 20.04
C ASP A 37 24.81 -5.90 20.45
N LEU A 38 24.89 -5.15 21.55
CA LEU A 38 26.14 -4.67 22.12
C LEU A 38 26.75 -5.67 23.12
N SER A 39 26.17 -6.85 23.31
CA SER A 39 26.65 -7.82 24.32
C SER A 39 28.08 -8.29 24.09
N SER A 40 28.57 -8.24 22.84
CA SER A 40 29.95 -8.57 22.49
C SER A 40 30.91 -7.37 22.43
N VAL A 41 30.42 -6.16 22.70
CA VAL A 41 31.22 -4.93 22.59
C VAL A 41 31.92 -4.63 23.92
N ALA A 42 33.25 -4.61 23.89
CA ALA A 42 34.07 -4.28 25.04
C ALA A 42 34.63 -2.85 24.90
N LEU A 43 34.13 -1.93 25.71
CA LEU A 43 34.70 -0.59 25.87
C LEU A 43 35.60 -0.59 27.10
N THR A 44 36.92 -0.56 26.88
CA THR A 44 37.90 -0.64 27.97
C THR A 44 38.21 0.75 28.50
N TRP A 45 38.10 0.95 29.81
CA TRP A 45 38.49 2.18 30.50
C TRP A 45 39.74 1.96 31.36
N HIS A 46 40.59 2.99 31.46
CA HIS A 46 41.68 3.06 32.44
C HIS A 46 41.89 4.51 32.92
N PRO A 47 42.51 4.74 34.08
CA PRO A 47 42.60 6.07 34.71
C PRO A 47 43.26 7.16 33.88
N GLN A 48 44.19 6.79 32.99
CA GLN A 48 44.93 7.72 32.13
C GLN A 48 44.26 7.96 30.76
N LEU A 49 43.13 7.32 30.48
CA LEU A 49 42.44 7.46 29.20
C LEU A 49 41.80 8.85 29.11
N SER A 50 42.09 9.59 28.04
CA SER A 50 41.47 10.88 27.79
C SER A 50 40.02 10.73 27.32
N ALA A 51 39.23 11.79 27.48
CA ALA A 51 37.85 11.81 26.98
C ALA A 51 37.80 11.68 25.45
N GLU A 52 38.80 12.23 24.74
CA GLU A 52 38.93 12.14 23.29
C GLU A 52 39.20 10.70 22.85
N GLU A 53 40.18 10.02 23.45
CA GLU A 53 40.49 8.61 23.14
C GLU A 53 39.31 7.68 23.46
N LEU A 54 38.57 7.94 24.54
CA LEU A 54 37.37 7.19 24.89
C LEU A 54 36.24 7.41 23.86
N ALA A 55 36.05 8.65 23.40
CA ALA A 55 35.06 8.98 22.37
C ALA A 55 35.43 8.38 21.01
N GLU A 56 36.69 8.48 20.58
CA GLU A 56 37.19 7.85 19.35
C GLU A 56 37.04 6.33 19.40
N THR A 57 37.35 5.70 20.54
CA THR A 57 37.17 4.26 20.72
C THR A 57 35.69 3.88 20.64
N ALA A 58 34.80 4.62 21.30
CA ALA A 58 33.36 4.40 21.22
C ALA A 58 32.84 4.58 19.79
N GLN A 59 33.31 5.60 19.06
CA GLN A 59 32.92 5.86 17.67
C GLN A 59 33.44 4.79 16.71
N ARG A 60 34.67 4.31 16.91
CA ARG A 60 35.23 3.17 16.16
C ARG A 60 34.43 1.89 16.41
N LEU A 61 34.13 1.56 17.67
CA LEU A 61 33.31 0.39 18.01
C LEU A 61 31.89 0.51 17.46
N ALA A 62 31.28 1.69 17.57
CA ALA A 62 29.97 1.97 16.99
C ALA A 62 30.00 1.81 15.47
N SER A 63 31.03 2.33 14.79
CA SER A 63 31.22 2.18 13.34
C SER A 63 31.49 0.74 12.94
N GLU A 64 32.25 -0.02 13.72
CA GLU A 64 32.49 -1.45 13.49
C GLU A 64 31.20 -2.26 13.65
N CYS A 65 30.42 -2.01 14.70
CA CYS A 65 29.12 -2.62 14.91
C CYS A 65 28.16 -2.24 13.77
N ALA A 66 28.05 -0.94 13.50
CA ALA A 66 27.23 -0.42 12.42
C ALA A 66 27.67 -1.00 11.07
N SER A 67 28.97 -1.16 10.78
CA SER A 67 29.48 -1.80 9.55
C SER A 67 29.11 -3.27 9.41
N ARG A 68 29.08 -4.01 10.53
CA ARG A 68 28.52 -5.37 10.56
C ARG A 68 27.00 -5.34 10.31
N HIS A 69 26.31 -4.25 10.63
CA HIS A 69 24.88 -4.03 10.40
C HIS A 69 24.52 -3.25 9.11
N HIS A 70 25.48 -2.63 8.41
CA HIS A 70 25.29 -1.75 7.24
C HIS A 70 24.98 -2.52 5.95
N THR A 71 24.76 -3.83 6.05
CA THR A 71 24.40 -4.63 4.88
C THR A 71 22.99 -4.34 4.41
N PHE A 72 22.08 -3.99 5.31
CA PHE A 72 20.70 -3.64 4.99
C PHE A 72 20.32 -2.29 5.59
N ARG A 73 20.01 -1.33 4.73
CA ARG A 73 19.48 -0.01 5.11
C ARG A 73 18.16 0.20 4.38
N PRO A 74 17.02 0.33 5.09
CA PRO A 74 15.72 0.51 4.45
C PRO A 74 15.73 1.67 3.44
N GLY A 75 15.31 1.40 2.21
CA GLY A 75 15.26 2.40 1.14
C GLY A 75 16.55 2.52 0.33
N HIS A 76 17.55 1.69 0.61
CA HIS A 76 18.83 1.67 -0.09
C HIS A 76 19.14 0.27 -0.64
N VAL A 77 19.65 0.22 -1.87
CA VAL A 77 20.22 -0.98 -2.48
C VAL A 77 21.66 -1.15 -2.02
N TYR A 78 22.05 -2.36 -1.58
CA TYR A 78 23.45 -2.62 -1.25
C TYR A 78 24.32 -2.56 -2.51
N CYS A 79 25.36 -1.73 -2.49
CA CYS A 79 26.34 -1.63 -3.54
C CYS A 79 27.53 -2.54 -3.23
N TYR A 80 27.74 -3.58 -4.06
CA TYR A 80 28.85 -4.51 -3.86
C TYR A 80 30.20 -3.93 -4.27
N ALA A 81 30.21 -2.94 -5.18
CA ALA A 81 31.43 -2.22 -5.55
C ALA A 81 31.94 -1.35 -4.39
N CYS A 82 31.03 -0.67 -3.68
CA CYS A 82 31.36 0.18 -2.52
C CYS A 82 31.28 -0.57 -1.17
N GLN A 83 30.87 -1.85 -1.20
CA GLN A 83 30.68 -2.72 -0.04
C GLN A 83 29.73 -2.14 1.05
N GLY A 84 28.68 -1.41 0.65
CA GLY A 84 27.77 -0.76 1.58
C GLY A 84 26.47 -0.27 0.94
N ALA A 85 25.56 0.25 1.76
CA ALA A 85 24.28 0.84 1.33
C ALA A 85 24.20 2.36 1.57
N THR A 86 25.34 3.01 1.79
CA THR A 86 25.45 4.44 2.12
C THR A 86 25.98 5.31 0.98
N CYS A 87 26.51 4.71 -0.08
CA CYS A 87 27.00 5.47 -1.25
C CYS A 87 25.85 5.95 -2.13
N ASP A 88 26.09 6.97 -2.94
CA ASP A 88 25.13 7.57 -3.88
C ASP A 88 24.47 6.55 -4.83
N HIS A 89 25.20 5.48 -5.18
CA HIS A 89 24.68 4.40 -6.02
C HIS A 89 23.52 3.62 -5.39
N SER A 90 23.34 3.72 -4.07
CA SER A 90 22.37 2.93 -3.31
C SER A 90 20.94 3.44 -3.47
N THR A 91 20.74 4.61 -4.07
CA THR A 91 19.45 5.29 -4.23
C THR A 91 19.19 5.68 -5.68
N PRO A 92 17.92 5.79 -6.10
CA PRO A 92 17.59 6.22 -7.45
C PRO A 92 18.08 7.66 -7.70
N PRO A 93 18.66 7.96 -8.88
CA PRO A 93 19.15 9.30 -9.21
C PRO A 93 18.03 10.29 -9.53
N ALA A 94 16.81 9.80 -9.79
CA ALA A 94 15.63 10.62 -10.07
C ALA A 94 14.36 9.89 -9.63
N ALA A 95 13.27 10.64 -9.42
CA ALA A 95 11.99 10.10 -8.95
C ALA A 95 11.35 9.09 -9.89
N GLY A 96 11.64 9.14 -11.20
CA GLY A 96 11.12 8.18 -12.19
C GLY A 96 11.91 6.88 -12.30
N CYS A 97 13.07 6.79 -11.66
CA CYS A 97 13.97 5.66 -11.77
C CYS A 97 13.60 4.51 -10.83
N VAL A 98 13.82 3.29 -11.33
CA VAL A 98 13.72 2.05 -10.57
C VAL A 98 15.03 1.27 -10.63
N PHE A 99 15.27 0.42 -9.64
CA PHE A 99 16.44 -0.45 -9.65
C PHE A 99 16.27 -1.51 -10.75
N SER A 100 17.16 -1.53 -11.72
CA SER A 100 17.07 -2.42 -12.88
C SER A 100 17.92 -3.70 -12.74
N GLY A 101 18.90 -3.70 -11.83
CA GLY A 101 19.81 -4.81 -11.61
C GLY A 101 21.18 -4.33 -11.15
N TYR A 102 22.17 -5.21 -11.22
CA TYR A 102 23.56 -4.91 -10.91
C TYR A 102 24.43 -4.96 -12.17
N GLU A 103 25.37 -4.03 -12.28
CA GLU A 103 26.49 -4.11 -13.23
C GLU A 103 27.39 -5.32 -12.92
N SER A 104 28.30 -5.63 -13.84
CA SER A 104 29.31 -6.68 -13.68
C SER A 104 30.17 -6.53 -12.42
N THR A 105 30.44 -5.29 -12.00
CA THR A 105 31.19 -4.91 -10.80
C THR A 105 30.33 -4.87 -9.52
N GLY A 106 29.04 -5.21 -9.62
CA GLY A 106 28.12 -5.22 -8.48
C GLY A 106 27.67 -3.83 -8.02
N ARG A 107 27.86 -2.80 -8.86
CA ARG A 107 27.24 -1.48 -8.67
C ARG A 107 25.74 -1.55 -9.05
N PRO A 108 24.83 -0.96 -8.26
CA PRO A 108 23.42 -0.87 -8.61
C PRO A 108 23.20 -0.07 -9.90
N GLN A 109 22.37 -0.59 -10.80
CA GLN A 109 21.86 0.13 -11.97
C GLN A 109 20.47 0.69 -11.71
N TRP A 110 20.22 1.86 -12.28
CA TRP A 110 18.96 2.59 -12.19
C TRP A 110 18.50 2.94 -13.60
N GLU A 111 17.23 2.72 -13.88
CA GLU A 111 16.63 2.96 -15.18
C GLU A 111 15.29 3.67 -15.01
N GLU A 112 14.95 4.59 -15.92
CA GLU A 112 13.62 5.19 -15.95
C GLU A 112 12.56 4.10 -16.13
N LEU A 113 11.48 4.13 -15.33
CA LEU A 113 10.51 3.05 -15.29
C LEU A 113 9.98 2.65 -16.68
N PHE A 114 9.71 3.64 -17.54
CA PHE A 114 9.28 3.40 -18.91
C PHE A 114 10.32 2.61 -19.73
N ASN A 115 11.58 3.04 -19.72
CA ASN A 115 12.66 2.35 -20.42
C ASN A 115 12.83 0.93 -19.88
N TYR A 116 12.72 0.76 -18.56
CA TYR A 116 12.80 -0.55 -17.94
C TYR A 116 11.67 -1.49 -18.40
N PHE A 117 10.44 -0.96 -18.56
CA PHE A 117 9.32 -1.72 -19.12
C PHE A 117 9.51 -2.10 -20.59
N LEU A 118 10.13 -1.24 -21.40
CA LEU A 118 10.54 -1.59 -22.75
C LEU A 118 11.58 -2.72 -22.75
N GLN A 119 12.61 -2.64 -21.89
CA GLN A 119 13.66 -3.66 -21.77
C GLN A 119 13.14 -5.04 -21.33
N ILE A 120 12.07 -5.10 -20.52
CA ILE A 120 11.41 -6.35 -20.12
C ILE A 120 10.28 -6.75 -21.08
N GLU A 121 10.09 -6.00 -22.16
CA GLU A 121 9.04 -6.21 -23.17
C GLU A 121 7.63 -6.29 -22.56
N ASP A 122 7.30 -5.40 -21.60
CA ASP A 122 5.95 -5.36 -21.03
C ASP A 122 4.96 -4.86 -22.11
N PRO A 123 3.98 -5.68 -22.53
CA PRO A 123 3.04 -5.31 -23.59
C PRO A 123 2.09 -4.17 -23.18
N ARG A 124 2.11 -3.76 -21.91
CA ARG A 124 1.26 -2.70 -21.35
C ARG A 124 1.96 -1.35 -21.27
N THR A 125 3.20 -1.25 -21.74
CA THR A 125 4.02 -0.03 -21.59
C THR A 125 3.30 1.23 -22.09
N ASP A 126 2.55 1.13 -23.19
CA ASP A 126 1.77 2.24 -23.76
C ASP A 126 0.70 2.80 -22.81
N LEU A 127 0.21 2.00 -21.85
CA LEU A 127 -0.78 2.45 -20.86
C LEU A 127 -0.23 3.52 -19.92
N LEU A 128 1.10 3.67 -19.82
CA LEU A 128 1.74 4.73 -19.04
C LEU A 128 1.56 6.13 -19.67
N PHE A 129 1.17 6.20 -20.94
CA PHE A 129 1.00 7.44 -21.72
C PHE A 129 -0.39 7.60 -22.35
N ALA A 130 -1.31 6.70 -22.03
CA ALA A 130 -2.71 6.87 -22.40
C ALA A 130 -3.25 8.23 -21.89
N GLU A 131 -4.31 8.75 -22.50
CA GLU A 131 -5.00 9.97 -22.05
C GLU A 131 -5.35 9.93 -20.55
N ARG A 132 -5.54 8.73 -20.02
CA ARG A 132 -5.62 8.42 -18.60
C ARG A 132 -4.53 7.42 -18.24
N PRO A 133 -3.34 7.87 -17.81
CA PRO A 133 -2.23 6.97 -17.51
C PRO A 133 -2.60 5.98 -16.41
N GLU A 134 -2.40 4.69 -16.69
CA GLU A 134 -2.53 3.66 -15.67
C GLU A 134 -1.22 3.53 -14.88
N MET A 135 -1.35 3.22 -13.58
CA MET A 135 -0.20 2.78 -12.79
C MET A 135 -0.01 1.29 -13.02
N LEU A 136 1.17 0.92 -13.49
CA LEU A 136 1.56 -0.47 -13.73
C LEU A 136 2.50 -0.94 -12.61
N ALA A 137 2.46 -2.22 -12.32
CA ALA A 137 3.38 -2.86 -11.40
C ALA A 137 3.83 -4.22 -11.94
N ARG A 138 5.12 -4.53 -11.83
CA ARG A 138 5.69 -5.79 -12.30
C ARG A 138 6.59 -6.44 -11.27
N VAL A 139 6.39 -7.75 -11.10
CA VAL A 139 7.26 -8.59 -10.28
C VAL A 139 8.46 -9.00 -11.12
N ILE A 140 9.66 -8.74 -10.62
CA ILE A 140 10.94 -9.12 -11.23
C ILE A 140 11.66 -10.09 -10.29
N GLY A 141 12.11 -11.22 -10.83
CA GLY A 141 12.86 -12.22 -10.08
C GLY A 141 14.35 -11.93 -10.02
N ARG A 142 15.04 -12.45 -8.99
CA ARG A 142 16.49 -12.30 -8.79
C ARG A 142 17.34 -12.54 -10.04
N ARG A 143 17.02 -13.59 -10.82
CA ARG A 143 17.87 -14.02 -11.96
C ARG A 143 18.18 -12.85 -12.89
N ARG A 144 17.18 -12.02 -13.20
CA ARG A 144 17.36 -10.84 -14.06
C ARG A 144 18.20 -9.75 -13.39
N LEU A 145 17.98 -9.51 -12.10
CA LEU A 145 18.65 -8.45 -11.34
C LEU A 145 20.16 -8.70 -11.16
N THR A 146 20.58 -9.97 -11.21
CA THR A 146 21.98 -10.38 -10.98
C THR A 146 22.60 -11.04 -12.22
N ASP A 147 22.00 -10.88 -13.40
CA ASP A 147 22.40 -11.65 -14.59
C ASP A 147 23.82 -11.27 -15.02
N GLU A 148 24.06 -9.96 -15.12
CA GLU A 148 25.35 -9.36 -15.49
C GLU A 148 26.38 -9.36 -14.36
N GLN A 149 25.95 -9.44 -13.10
CA GLN A 149 26.82 -9.41 -11.92
C GLN A 149 27.77 -10.62 -11.88
N LEU A 150 29.06 -10.36 -11.70
CA LEU A 150 30.07 -11.41 -11.56
C LEU A 150 30.12 -12.00 -10.14
N THR A 151 30.58 -13.25 -10.03
CA THR A 151 30.69 -13.96 -8.74
C THR A 151 31.60 -13.23 -7.74
N SER A 152 32.71 -12.66 -8.23
CA SER A 152 33.67 -11.87 -7.43
C SER A 152 33.04 -10.60 -6.84
N PHE A 153 31.94 -10.11 -7.44
CA PHE A 153 31.26 -8.89 -7.05
C PHE A 153 29.89 -9.16 -6.42
N GLY A 154 29.75 -10.29 -5.73
CA GLY A 154 28.62 -10.52 -4.82
C GLY A 154 27.40 -11.25 -5.40
N LYS A 155 27.47 -11.78 -6.64
CA LYS A 155 26.37 -12.56 -7.27
C LYS A 155 25.81 -13.66 -6.36
N ASN A 156 26.69 -14.32 -5.60
CA ASN A 156 26.35 -15.41 -4.65
C ASN A 156 26.46 -14.99 -3.18
N SER A 157 26.69 -13.71 -2.90
CA SER A 157 26.82 -13.23 -1.53
C SER A 157 25.47 -13.28 -0.79
N PHE A 158 25.54 -13.70 0.47
CA PHE A 158 24.41 -13.69 1.40
C PHE A 158 24.31 -12.38 2.20
N SER A 159 25.24 -11.45 1.99
CA SER A 159 25.20 -10.13 2.61
C SER A 159 23.85 -9.45 2.32
N TYR A 160 23.48 -9.38 1.04
CA TYR A 160 22.26 -8.72 0.57
C TYR A 160 21.60 -9.51 -0.56
N ARG A 161 20.80 -10.51 -0.20
CA ARG A 161 20.23 -11.45 -1.15
C ARG A 161 18.81 -11.03 -1.55
N VAL A 162 18.69 -10.26 -2.64
CA VAL A 162 17.38 -9.97 -3.25
C VAL A 162 16.74 -11.28 -3.72
N TRP A 163 15.53 -11.57 -3.22
CA TRP A 163 14.70 -12.70 -3.69
C TRP A 163 13.96 -12.31 -4.97
N GLY A 164 13.37 -11.13 -4.95
CA GLY A 164 12.65 -10.52 -6.06
C GLY A 164 12.16 -9.13 -5.67
N GLN A 165 11.58 -8.43 -6.62
CA GLN A 165 11.08 -7.08 -6.42
C GLN A 165 9.79 -6.80 -7.17
N VAL A 166 9.08 -5.75 -6.77
CA VAL A 166 8.05 -5.10 -7.56
C VAL A 166 8.59 -3.74 -8.00
N VAL A 167 8.60 -3.47 -9.29
CA VAL A 167 8.74 -2.11 -9.82
C VAL A 167 7.35 -1.58 -10.14
N ALA A 168 7.05 -0.34 -9.77
CA ALA A 168 5.72 0.23 -9.98
C ALA A 168 5.75 1.72 -10.25
N GLY A 169 4.78 2.17 -11.04
CA GLY A 169 4.57 3.57 -11.34
C GLY A 169 3.74 3.79 -12.61
N TYR A 170 3.47 5.04 -13.00
CA TYR A 170 3.86 6.22 -12.24
C TYR A 170 2.83 6.62 -11.18
N LEU A 171 3.33 6.98 -10.01
CA LEU A 171 2.60 7.65 -8.95
C LEU A 171 2.68 9.16 -9.16
N HIS A 172 1.58 9.86 -8.90
CA HIS A 172 1.55 11.32 -8.98
C HIS A 172 1.39 11.90 -7.58
N ILE A 173 2.38 12.66 -7.12
CA ILE A 173 2.42 13.31 -5.80
C ILE A 173 2.71 14.79 -6.00
N ASN A 174 1.76 15.68 -5.73
CA ASN A 174 1.95 17.14 -5.82
C ASN A 174 2.69 17.60 -7.09
N SER A 175 2.33 17.05 -8.26
CA SER A 175 2.95 17.20 -9.60
C SER A 175 4.19 16.35 -9.93
N LEU A 176 4.82 15.70 -8.94
CA LEU A 176 5.92 14.75 -9.17
C LEU A 176 5.38 13.44 -9.74
N ARG A 177 5.91 13.03 -10.90
CA ARG A 177 5.69 11.72 -11.52
C ARG A 177 6.80 10.78 -11.04
N ALA A 178 6.46 9.84 -10.18
CA ALA A 178 7.44 8.99 -9.49
C ALA A 178 7.21 7.50 -9.73
N ALA A 179 8.29 6.73 -9.67
CA ALA A 179 8.31 5.29 -9.64
C ALA A 179 8.85 4.81 -8.28
N LEU A 180 8.61 3.54 -7.99
CA LEU A 180 9.17 2.91 -6.80
C LEU A 180 9.61 1.48 -7.11
N THR A 181 10.58 1.02 -6.33
CA THR A 181 10.98 -0.38 -6.25
C THR A 181 10.66 -0.91 -4.86
N VAL A 182 10.03 -2.08 -4.76
CA VAL A 182 9.81 -2.79 -3.49
C VAL A 182 10.57 -4.11 -3.54
N GLN A 183 11.51 -4.34 -2.64
CA GLN A 183 12.33 -5.55 -2.67
C GLN A 183 12.06 -6.43 -1.44
N LEU A 184 11.99 -7.74 -1.66
CA LEU A 184 12.24 -8.73 -0.61
C LEU A 184 13.72 -9.10 -0.62
N VAL A 185 14.38 -8.85 0.50
CA VAL A 185 15.82 -9.07 0.66
C VAL A 185 16.09 -9.94 1.87
N GLU A 186 16.91 -10.97 1.68
CA GLU A 186 17.48 -11.76 2.75
C GLU A 186 18.84 -11.19 3.16
N THR A 187 19.04 -10.99 4.46
CA THR A 187 20.33 -10.58 5.03
C THR A 187 21.13 -11.79 5.49
N LYS A 188 22.40 -11.55 5.82
CA LYS A 188 23.32 -12.56 6.35
C LYS A 188 22.78 -13.30 7.59
N ASP A 189 21.93 -12.66 8.38
CA ASP A 189 21.33 -13.22 9.60
C ASP A 189 20.09 -14.09 9.30
N HIS A 190 19.92 -14.49 8.04
CA HIS A 190 18.75 -15.22 7.53
C HIS A 190 17.42 -14.55 7.89
N ARG A 191 17.38 -13.22 7.87
CA ARG A 191 16.16 -12.42 8.02
C ARG A 191 15.70 -11.91 6.68
N VAL A 192 14.38 -11.89 6.47
CA VAL A 192 13.78 -11.39 5.24
C VAL A 192 13.14 -10.05 5.52
N HIS A 193 13.53 -9.05 4.75
CA HIS A 193 13.04 -7.69 4.88
C HIS A 193 12.30 -7.27 3.62
N LEU A 194 11.22 -6.49 3.80
CA LEU A 194 10.55 -5.79 2.72
C LEU A 194 10.92 -4.31 2.82
N GLN A 195 11.50 -3.77 1.77
CA GLN A 195 11.87 -2.37 1.70
C GLN A 195 11.25 -1.69 0.48
N THR A 196 11.08 -0.38 0.58
CA THR A 196 10.62 0.47 -0.50
C THR A 196 11.73 1.46 -0.84
N ILE A 197 12.21 1.41 -2.07
CA ILE A 197 13.28 2.26 -2.59
C ILE A 197 12.68 3.19 -3.63
N THR A 198 12.86 4.48 -3.39
CA THR A 198 12.26 5.58 -4.14
C THR A 198 12.99 6.87 -3.79
N ASP A 199 12.74 7.92 -4.57
CA ASP A 199 13.16 9.29 -4.27
C ASP A 199 12.68 9.77 -2.89
N GLU A 200 13.45 10.69 -2.29
CA GLU A 200 13.22 11.23 -0.96
C GLU A 200 11.83 11.85 -0.78
N HIS A 201 11.34 12.63 -1.74
CA HIS A 201 10.02 13.27 -1.64
C HIS A 201 8.88 12.25 -1.54
N VAL A 202 9.00 11.14 -2.28
CA VAL A 202 8.03 10.04 -2.26
C VAL A 202 8.14 9.29 -0.94
N ARG A 203 9.36 9.11 -0.43
CA ARG A 203 9.64 8.45 0.84
C ARG A 203 9.01 9.22 1.99
N ASP A 204 9.18 10.54 2.03
CA ASP A 204 8.60 11.42 3.04
C ASP A 204 7.07 11.44 2.96
N ALA A 205 6.54 11.48 1.73
CA ALA A 205 5.10 11.34 1.52
C ALA A 205 4.58 9.99 2.01
N LEU A 206 5.35 8.91 1.90
CA LEU A 206 4.96 7.57 2.38
C LEU A 206 5.14 7.41 3.89
N ALA A 207 6.05 8.16 4.51
CA ALA A 207 6.24 8.16 5.96
C ALA A 207 5.08 8.88 6.68
N ASN A 208 4.61 9.98 6.09
CA ASN A 208 3.47 10.73 6.58
C ASN A 208 2.18 10.08 6.09
N ALA A 209 1.42 9.43 6.99
CA ALA A 209 0.18 8.76 6.64
C ALA A 209 -0.71 9.66 5.75
N PRO A 210 -0.97 9.28 4.48
CA PRO A 210 -1.56 10.23 3.55
C PRO A 210 -2.95 10.67 4.01
N PRO A 211 -3.24 11.99 4.04
CA PRO A 211 -4.44 12.53 4.67
C PRO A 211 -5.72 12.10 3.94
N ASN A 212 -5.63 11.86 2.63
CA ASN A 212 -6.74 11.40 1.81
C ASN A 212 -6.73 9.88 1.63
N ARG A 213 -7.55 9.18 2.42
CA ARG A 213 -7.70 7.71 2.37
C ARG A 213 -8.16 7.12 1.02
N ARG A 214 -8.46 7.96 0.03
CA ARG A 214 -9.01 7.56 -1.27
C ARG A 214 -8.11 7.90 -2.46
N SER A 215 -6.94 8.50 -2.25
CA SER A 215 -5.98 8.78 -3.34
C SER A 215 -5.28 7.50 -3.82
N ALA A 216 -4.78 7.48 -5.07
CA ALA A 216 -3.95 6.37 -5.57
C ALA A 216 -2.73 6.14 -4.67
N PHE A 217 -2.17 7.22 -4.16
CA PHE A 217 -1.05 7.23 -3.24
C PHE A 217 -1.36 6.54 -1.90
N HIS A 218 -2.51 6.83 -1.26
CA HIS A 218 -2.91 6.14 -0.01
C HIS A 218 -3.09 4.64 -0.21
N ARG A 219 -3.51 4.21 -1.40
CA ARG A 219 -3.68 2.78 -1.69
C ARG A 219 -2.35 2.06 -1.86
N VAL A 220 -1.35 2.73 -2.41
CA VAL A 220 0.02 2.21 -2.42
C VAL A 220 0.55 2.14 -0.99
N PHE A 221 0.33 3.17 -0.18
CA PHE A 221 0.65 3.15 1.25
C PHE A 221 -0.01 1.96 1.99
N ASP A 222 -1.30 1.72 1.78
CA ASP A 222 -2.01 0.59 2.38
C ASP A 222 -1.44 -0.76 1.92
N ALA A 223 -1.20 -0.92 0.61
CA ALA A 223 -0.67 -2.16 0.05
C ALA A 223 0.75 -2.46 0.57
N LEU A 224 1.59 -1.42 0.70
CA LEU A 224 2.92 -1.53 1.30
C LEU A 224 2.83 -1.89 2.79
N THR A 225 1.92 -1.27 3.53
CA THR A 225 1.71 -1.56 4.95
C THR A 225 1.26 -3.00 5.18
N GLU A 226 0.30 -3.49 4.38
CA GLU A 226 -0.15 -4.88 4.41
C GLU A 226 1.01 -5.86 4.09
N ALA A 227 1.77 -5.58 3.03
CA ALA A 227 2.91 -6.40 2.64
C ALA A 227 4.01 -6.43 3.70
N ARG A 228 4.29 -5.30 4.38
CA ARG A 228 5.24 -5.23 5.50
C ARG A 228 4.78 -6.13 6.65
N GLY A 229 3.50 -6.09 7.01
CA GLY A 229 2.93 -6.97 8.05
C GLY A 229 3.08 -8.45 7.72
N GLN A 230 2.80 -8.85 6.49
CA GLN A 230 2.96 -10.25 6.04
C GLN A 230 4.44 -10.68 5.98
N THR A 231 5.36 -9.76 5.71
CA THR A 231 6.80 -10.06 5.65
C THR A 231 7.36 -10.44 7.01
N PHE A 232 6.83 -9.89 8.12
CA PHE A 232 7.24 -10.29 9.46
C PHE A 232 6.99 -11.79 9.70
N SER A 233 5.79 -12.28 9.35
CA SER A 233 5.46 -13.71 9.43
C SER A 233 6.32 -14.56 8.50
N LEU A 234 6.61 -14.07 7.29
CA LEU A 234 7.48 -14.73 6.32
C LEU A 234 8.91 -14.88 6.84
N SER A 235 9.48 -13.82 7.43
CA SER A 235 10.83 -13.83 8.00
C SER A 235 10.94 -14.80 9.16
N ASN A 236 9.95 -14.82 10.06
CA ASN A 236 9.94 -15.78 11.16
C ASN A 236 9.88 -17.22 10.65
N ALA A 237 9.04 -17.51 9.66
CA ALA A 237 8.99 -18.84 9.04
C ALA A 237 10.33 -19.20 8.37
N TRP A 238 10.97 -18.26 7.67
CA TRP A 238 12.26 -18.46 7.01
C TRP A 238 13.37 -18.82 7.99
N GLN A 239 13.47 -18.12 9.12
CA GLN A 239 14.46 -18.40 10.16
C GLN A 239 14.34 -19.81 10.77
N HIS A 240 13.13 -20.36 10.81
CA HIS A 240 12.86 -21.69 11.38
C HIS A 240 12.86 -22.79 10.31
N ALA A 241 13.10 -22.47 9.04
CA ALA A 241 13.05 -23.41 7.93
C ALA A 241 14.32 -24.28 7.86
N LYS A 242 14.23 -25.50 8.39
CA LYS A 242 15.37 -26.44 8.45
C LYS A 242 15.51 -27.35 7.23
N THR A 243 14.46 -27.50 6.42
CA THR A 243 14.47 -28.39 5.25
C THR A 243 14.40 -27.58 3.96
N ARG A 244 14.98 -28.14 2.88
CA ARG A 244 14.92 -27.54 1.55
C ARG A 244 13.49 -27.35 1.06
N GLU A 245 12.61 -28.33 1.30
CA GLU A 245 11.19 -28.23 0.94
C GLU A 245 10.48 -27.07 1.66
N ALA A 246 10.73 -26.90 2.96
CA ALA A 246 10.18 -25.77 3.72
C ALA A 246 10.70 -24.43 3.18
N GLN A 247 12.00 -24.36 2.86
CA GLN A 247 12.62 -23.18 2.28
C GLN A 247 12.01 -22.83 0.91
N ASP A 248 11.84 -23.81 0.03
CA ASP A 248 11.24 -23.61 -1.30
C ASP A 248 9.78 -23.13 -1.19
N LYS A 249 9.00 -23.70 -0.26
CA LYS A 249 7.63 -23.26 0.04
C LYS A 249 7.60 -21.81 0.54
N ILE A 250 8.49 -21.43 1.44
CA ILE A 250 8.56 -20.05 1.97
C ILE A 250 8.98 -19.07 0.89
N ARG A 251 9.92 -19.43 0.02
CA ARG A 251 10.29 -18.61 -1.15
C ARG A 251 9.10 -18.43 -2.08
N ALA A 252 8.35 -19.49 -2.37
CA ALA A 252 7.13 -19.39 -3.18
C ALA A 252 6.09 -18.44 -2.55
N ASN A 253 5.94 -18.48 -1.22
CA ASN A 253 5.08 -17.54 -0.49
C ASN A 253 5.58 -16.09 -0.61
N GLY A 254 6.89 -15.85 -0.54
CA GLY A 254 7.50 -14.54 -0.78
C GLY A 254 7.16 -13.98 -2.17
N PHE A 255 7.25 -14.81 -3.22
CA PHE A 255 6.80 -14.41 -4.57
C PHE A 255 5.29 -14.20 -4.67
N SER A 256 4.48 -14.96 -3.91
CA SER A 256 3.05 -14.72 -3.83
C SER A 256 2.76 -13.36 -3.20
N LEU A 257 3.46 -12.99 -2.13
CA LEU A 257 3.38 -11.68 -1.50
C LEU A 257 3.71 -10.55 -2.50
N LEU A 258 4.79 -10.68 -3.27
CA LEU A 258 5.13 -9.70 -4.31
C LEU A 258 4.06 -9.60 -5.41
N ARG A 259 3.49 -10.73 -5.86
CA ARG A 259 2.39 -10.74 -6.85
C ARG A 259 1.13 -10.08 -6.31
N HIS A 260 0.76 -10.36 -5.06
CA HIS A 260 -0.37 -9.71 -4.41
C HIS A 260 -0.14 -8.20 -4.25
N LEU A 261 1.08 -7.79 -3.88
CA LEU A 261 1.46 -6.39 -3.79
C LEU A 261 1.31 -5.68 -5.15
N ALA A 262 1.91 -6.22 -6.22
CA ALA A 262 1.79 -5.67 -7.57
C ALA A 262 0.31 -5.55 -8.00
N HIS A 263 -0.48 -6.60 -7.75
CA HIS A 263 -1.90 -6.58 -8.05
C HIS A 263 -2.68 -5.55 -7.24
N SER A 264 -2.38 -5.38 -5.95
CA SER A 264 -3.01 -4.39 -5.08
C SER A 264 -2.70 -2.95 -5.51
N ILE A 265 -1.46 -2.71 -5.96
CA ILE A 265 -1.04 -1.44 -6.56
C ILE A 265 -1.88 -1.17 -7.83
N GLU A 266 -1.94 -2.10 -8.79
CA GLU A 266 -2.66 -1.89 -10.07
C GLU A 266 -4.20 -1.88 -9.95
N ARG A 267 -4.79 -2.90 -9.32
CA ARG A 267 -6.25 -3.16 -9.32
C ARG A 267 -7.03 -2.05 -8.64
N LYS A 268 -6.48 -1.46 -7.58
CA LYS A 268 -7.16 -0.38 -6.88
C LYS A 268 -6.97 0.98 -7.59
N GLY A 269 -6.07 1.09 -8.58
CA GLY A 269 -6.00 2.20 -9.54
C GLY A 269 -7.17 2.19 -10.53
N ARG A 270 -7.50 1.01 -11.09
CA ARG A 270 -8.60 0.84 -12.07
C ARG A 270 -10.00 1.12 -11.52
N GLN A 271 -10.24 0.91 -10.23
CA GLN A 271 -11.54 1.21 -9.58
C GLN A 271 -11.86 2.71 -9.52
N HIS A 272 -10.86 3.58 -9.61
CA HIS A 272 -11.05 5.04 -9.70
C HIS A 272 -11.75 5.43 -11.01
N HIS A 273 -11.42 4.76 -12.13
CA HIS A 273 -11.94 5.13 -13.45
C HIS A 273 -13.39 4.68 -13.69
N ARG A 274 -13.90 3.67 -12.98
CA ARG A 274 -15.31 3.25 -13.09
C ARG A 274 -16.29 4.11 -12.28
N ARG A 275 -15.80 4.90 -11.31
CA ARG A 275 -16.63 5.85 -10.57
C ARG A 275 -16.48 7.23 -11.21
N THR A 276 -17.35 7.55 -12.17
CA THR A 276 -17.54 8.93 -12.63
C THR A 276 -17.72 9.83 -11.40
N ALA A 277 -17.19 11.07 -11.38
CA ALA A 277 -17.32 12.05 -10.30
C ALA A 277 -18.77 12.19 -9.73
N HIS A 278 -19.76 11.88 -10.57
CA HIS A 278 -21.17 11.79 -10.21
C HIS A 278 -21.51 10.71 -9.15
N ALA A 279 -20.68 9.68 -9.01
CA ALA A 279 -20.69 8.61 -8.01
C ALA A 279 -20.02 8.99 -6.70
N GLU A 280 -19.04 9.90 -6.77
CA GLU A 280 -18.28 10.40 -5.63
C GLU A 280 -19.12 11.38 -4.80
N LEU A 281 -19.94 12.21 -5.46
CA LEU A 281 -20.99 13.02 -4.84
C LEU A 281 -22.11 12.19 -4.17
N ARG A 282 -22.29 10.91 -4.56
CA ARG A 282 -23.36 10.06 -4.01
C ARG A 282 -23.08 9.53 -2.62
N GLY A 283 -21.80 9.32 -2.29
CA GLY A 283 -21.37 8.75 -1.01
C GLY A 283 -21.47 9.72 0.17
N GLN A 284 -21.54 11.02 -0.10
CA GLN A 284 -21.69 12.07 0.93
C GLN A 284 -23.17 12.40 1.21
N GLN A 285 -24.10 11.97 0.36
CA GLN A 285 -25.53 12.25 0.51
C GLN A 285 -26.21 11.11 1.27
N ARG A 286 -26.92 11.41 2.38
CA ARG A 286 -27.87 10.49 3.02
C ARG A 286 -29.04 10.22 2.07
N ARG A 287 -28.89 9.21 1.20
CA ARG A 287 -29.89 8.88 0.19
C ARG A 287 -31.03 8.07 0.80
N PRO A 288 -32.30 8.44 0.53
CA PRO A 288 -33.46 7.69 1.01
C PRO A 288 -33.73 6.50 0.08
N VAL A 289 -32.77 5.58 -0.04
CA VAL A 289 -32.93 4.37 -0.87
C VAL A 289 -34.00 3.45 -0.30
N HIS A 290 -34.06 3.34 1.02
CA HIS A 290 -35.04 2.52 1.75
C HIS A 290 -36.50 3.00 1.62
N LYS A 291 -36.75 4.20 1.08
CA LYS A 291 -38.10 4.74 0.83
C LYS A 291 -38.56 4.67 -0.62
N ALA A 292 -37.72 4.21 -1.54
CA ALA A 292 -38.02 4.23 -2.97
C ALA A 292 -39.29 3.45 -3.33
N HIS A 293 -39.49 2.26 -2.75
CA HIS A 293 -40.64 1.42 -3.04
C HIS A 293 -41.91 1.91 -2.30
N ASP A 294 -41.77 2.38 -1.06
CA ASP A 294 -42.87 3.03 -0.32
C ASP A 294 -43.41 4.25 -1.08
N ASP A 295 -42.49 5.09 -1.57
CA ASP A 295 -42.81 6.30 -2.33
C ASP A 295 -43.34 5.94 -3.74
N LEU A 296 -42.84 4.88 -4.39
CA LEU A 296 -43.42 4.36 -5.64
C LEU A 296 -44.86 3.87 -5.49
N LYS A 297 -45.16 3.20 -4.38
CA LYS A 297 -46.52 2.71 -4.09
C LYS A 297 -47.49 3.87 -3.79
N GLY A 298 -47.00 4.89 -3.08
CA GLY A 298 -47.80 6.02 -2.63
C GLY A 298 -47.84 7.24 -3.56
N ALA A 299 -47.01 7.28 -4.59
CA ALA A 299 -46.95 8.42 -5.51
C ALA A 299 -48.20 8.49 -6.41
N PRO A 300 -48.79 9.69 -6.59
CA PRO A 300 -49.76 9.95 -7.65
C PRO A 300 -49.17 9.63 -9.03
N LEU A 301 -50.01 9.21 -9.98
CA LEU A 301 -49.55 8.93 -11.35
C LEU A 301 -48.99 10.18 -12.05
N SER A 302 -49.46 11.37 -11.66
CA SER A 302 -48.94 12.66 -12.11
C SER A 302 -47.50 12.95 -11.67
N ASP A 303 -47.02 12.24 -10.64
CA ASP A 303 -45.68 12.38 -10.06
C ASP A 303 -44.68 11.34 -10.61
N VAL A 304 -45.12 10.57 -11.62
CA VAL A 304 -44.31 9.64 -12.40
C VAL A 304 -43.95 10.30 -13.73
N MET A 305 -42.66 10.43 -14.00
CA MET A 305 -42.13 11.16 -15.15
C MET A 305 -41.04 10.36 -15.86
N ARG A 306 -40.82 10.64 -17.14
CA ARG A 306 -39.71 10.11 -17.93
C ARG A 306 -38.52 11.08 -17.88
N ASP A 307 -37.33 10.59 -17.51
CA ASP A 307 -36.06 11.30 -17.73
C ASP A 307 -35.58 11.02 -19.16
N THR A 308 -35.70 12.01 -20.03
CA THR A 308 -35.35 11.94 -21.47
C THR A 308 -33.84 11.93 -21.73
N PHE A 309 -33.02 12.18 -20.71
CA PHE A 309 -31.57 12.16 -20.85
C PHE A 309 -30.95 10.82 -20.43
N LYS A 310 -31.55 10.16 -19.43
CA LYS A 310 -31.03 8.90 -18.88
C LYS A 310 -31.89 7.68 -19.18
N GLU A 311 -32.99 7.87 -19.93
CA GLU A 311 -33.95 6.82 -20.26
C GLU A 311 -34.39 6.05 -18.99
N SER A 312 -34.80 6.79 -17.97
CA SER A 312 -35.21 6.24 -16.68
C SER A 312 -36.54 6.82 -16.23
N VAL A 313 -37.31 6.06 -15.46
CA VAL A 313 -38.57 6.53 -14.87
C VAL A 313 -38.30 7.17 -13.51
N ILE A 314 -38.81 8.38 -13.33
CA ILE A 314 -38.62 9.22 -12.16
C ILE A 314 -39.91 9.27 -11.36
N VAL A 315 -39.81 9.02 -10.06
CA VAL A 315 -40.93 9.07 -9.13
C VAL A 315 -40.63 10.06 -8.02
N LEU A 316 -41.56 10.98 -7.78
CA LEU A 316 -41.46 11.92 -6.68
C LEU A 316 -42.03 11.32 -5.39
N GLY A 317 -41.23 11.34 -4.34
CA GLY A 317 -41.62 10.98 -2.98
C GLY A 317 -41.82 12.22 -2.11
N LYS A 318 -42.34 12.01 -0.89
CA LYS A 318 -42.57 13.11 0.06
C LYS A 318 -41.26 13.83 0.43
N ALA A 319 -41.35 15.09 0.86
CA ALA A 319 -40.21 15.90 1.31
C ALA A 319 -39.09 16.07 0.27
N GLY A 320 -39.46 16.25 -1.00
CA GLY A 320 -38.52 16.52 -2.10
C GLY A 320 -37.68 15.30 -2.52
N ARG A 321 -38.06 14.10 -2.10
CA ARG A 321 -37.38 12.87 -2.51
C ARG A 321 -37.70 12.56 -3.97
N LEU A 322 -36.70 12.06 -4.68
CA LEU A 322 -36.82 11.64 -6.06
C LEU A 322 -36.13 10.30 -6.23
N HIS A 323 -36.83 9.37 -6.86
CA HIS A 323 -36.37 8.01 -7.09
C HIS A 323 -36.32 7.76 -8.60
N ALA A 324 -35.20 7.25 -9.08
CA ALA A 324 -35.03 6.84 -10.46
C ALA A 324 -35.07 5.31 -10.55
N PHE A 325 -35.82 4.81 -11.51
CA PHE A 325 -36.03 3.40 -11.80
C PHE A 325 -35.72 3.12 -13.27
N ALA A 326 -35.27 1.91 -13.56
CA ALA A 326 -35.19 1.41 -14.92
C ALA A 326 -36.60 1.07 -15.43
N ASP A 327 -36.79 0.98 -16.75
CA ASP A 327 -38.09 0.65 -17.36
C ASP A 327 -38.67 -0.68 -16.88
N GLY A 328 -37.78 -1.64 -16.56
CA GLY A 328 -38.14 -2.92 -15.94
C GLY A 328 -38.46 -2.84 -14.44
N GLY A 329 -38.56 -1.65 -13.86
CA GLY A 329 -38.99 -1.43 -12.47
C GLY A 329 -37.90 -1.52 -11.41
N LYS A 330 -36.66 -1.85 -11.78
CA LYS A 330 -35.53 -1.92 -10.84
C LYS A 330 -35.12 -0.52 -10.37
N HIS A 331 -35.04 -0.32 -9.05
CA HIS A 331 -34.54 0.93 -8.48
C HIS A 331 -33.07 1.18 -8.86
N ILE A 332 -32.79 2.35 -9.45
CA ILE A 332 -31.45 2.78 -9.84
C ILE A 332 -30.84 3.64 -8.73
N THR A 333 -31.55 4.66 -8.24
CA THR A 333 -31.03 5.58 -7.23
C THR A 333 -32.10 6.48 -6.62
N SER A 334 -31.86 6.97 -5.40
CA SER A 334 -32.66 8.05 -4.78
C SER A 334 -31.81 9.31 -4.56
N LEU A 335 -32.45 10.47 -4.57
CA LEU A 335 -31.87 11.76 -4.18
C LEU A 335 -32.94 12.67 -3.55
N VAL A 336 -32.52 13.75 -2.90
CA VAL A 336 -33.42 14.80 -2.40
C VAL A 336 -33.16 16.05 -3.22
N ILE A 337 -34.17 16.54 -3.93
CA ILE A 337 -34.12 17.82 -4.63
C ILE A 337 -34.42 18.93 -3.63
N ARG A 338 -33.65 20.02 -3.66
CA ARG A 338 -33.86 21.21 -2.82
C ARG A 338 -34.21 22.42 -3.70
N GLY A 339 -35.10 23.27 -3.19
CA GLY A 339 -35.51 24.49 -3.89
C GLY A 339 -36.29 24.23 -5.19
N ASP A 340 -36.09 25.10 -6.18
CA ASP A 340 -36.77 25.13 -7.47
C ASP A 340 -36.16 24.21 -8.55
N GLU A 341 -35.23 23.33 -8.17
CA GLU A 341 -34.48 22.48 -9.10
C GLU A 341 -35.38 21.49 -9.88
N LEU A 342 -36.49 21.04 -9.30
CA LEU A 342 -37.48 20.21 -10.00
C LEU A 342 -38.15 20.98 -11.13
N GLU A 343 -38.61 22.19 -10.86
CA GLU A 343 -39.30 23.05 -11.82
C GLU A 343 -38.37 23.50 -12.95
N ARG A 344 -37.09 23.76 -12.64
CA ARG A 344 -36.07 24.01 -13.67
C ARG A 344 -35.87 22.82 -14.62
N ARG A 345 -35.92 21.58 -14.10
CA ARG A 345 -35.77 20.36 -14.91
C ARG A 345 -37.00 20.08 -15.78
N LYS A 346 -38.21 20.37 -15.28
CA LYS A 346 -39.45 20.34 -16.07
C LYS A 346 -39.44 21.40 -17.18
N LYS A 347 -39.07 22.65 -16.85
CA LYS A 347 -38.98 23.76 -17.82
C LYS A 347 -38.00 23.48 -18.96
N ARG A 348 -36.91 22.77 -18.66
CA ARG A 348 -35.91 22.31 -19.65
C ARG A 348 -36.30 21.00 -20.38
N ARG A 349 -37.53 20.51 -20.22
CA ARG A 349 -38.06 19.27 -20.82
C ARG A 349 -37.24 18.00 -20.52
N ARG A 350 -36.45 18.01 -19.45
CA ARG A 350 -35.65 16.86 -19.02
C ARG A 350 -36.52 15.81 -18.34
N TYR A 351 -37.49 16.25 -17.54
CA TYR A 351 -38.51 15.38 -16.97
C TYR A 351 -39.84 15.69 -17.64
N GLN A 352 -40.42 14.68 -18.26
CA GLN A 352 -41.69 14.78 -18.97
C GLN A 352 -42.73 13.91 -18.27
N SER A 353 -43.93 14.43 -18.07
CA SER A 353 -45.03 13.65 -17.50
C SER A 353 -45.34 12.45 -18.38
N MET A 354 -45.51 11.30 -17.74
CA MET A 354 -45.97 10.09 -18.44
C MET A 354 -47.49 10.14 -18.58
N ALA A 355 -48.03 9.46 -19.60
CA ALA A 355 -49.47 9.26 -19.68
C ALA A 355 -49.93 8.43 -18.45
N PRO A 356 -51.13 8.69 -17.88
CA PRO A 356 -51.59 8.00 -16.68
C PRO A 356 -51.60 6.47 -16.82
N GLU A 357 -51.95 5.96 -18.01
CA GLU A 357 -51.97 4.54 -18.33
C GLU A 357 -50.56 3.92 -18.29
N GLU A 358 -49.58 4.61 -18.87
CA GLU A 358 -48.18 4.19 -18.88
C GLU A 358 -47.55 4.22 -17.48
N ALA A 359 -47.86 5.25 -16.70
CA ALA A 359 -47.42 5.39 -15.32
C ALA A 359 -47.98 4.27 -14.43
N SER A 360 -49.27 3.91 -14.61
CA SER A 360 -49.88 2.80 -13.88
C SER A 360 -49.25 1.47 -14.25
N ALA A 361 -49.12 1.19 -15.56
CA ALA A 361 -48.50 -0.05 -16.04
C ALA A 361 -47.04 -0.19 -15.57
N PHE A 362 -46.28 0.92 -15.52
CA PHE A 362 -44.94 0.93 -14.95
C PHE A 362 -44.93 0.58 -13.46
N ARG A 363 -45.81 1.20 -12.67
CA ARG A 363 -45.90 0.93 -11.23
C ARG A 363 -46.18 -0.54 -10.96
N ASP A 364 -47.11 -1.13 -11.69
CA ASP A 364 -47.49 -2.54 -11.51
C ASP A 364 -46.32 -3.48 -11.86
N ARG A 365 -45.60 -3.21 -12.97
CA ARG A 365 -44.37 -3.94 -13.33
C ARG A 365 -43.29 -3.83 -12.25
N ALA A 366 -43.07 -2.63 -11.73
CA ALA A 366 -42.05 -2.38 -10.73
C ALA A 366 -42.37 -3.06 -9.39
N MET A 367 -43.65 -3.09 -9.00
CA MET A 367 -44.10 -3.80 -7.80
C MET A 367 -44.00 -5.33 -7.96
N ALA A 368 -44.26 -5.87 -9.15
CA ALA A 368 -44.09 -7.28 -9.45
C ALA A 368 -42.62 -7.74 -9.43
N SER A 369 -41.68 -6.82 -9.67
CA SER A 369 -40.23 -7.10 -9.71
C SER A 369 -39.54 -7.12 -8.33
N LEU A 370 -40.30 -6.90 -7.25
CA LEU A 370 -39.78 -6.88 -5.89
C LEU A 370 -39.49 -8.31 -5.37
N PRO A 371 -38.30 -8.59 -4.80
CA PRO A 371 -38.08 -9.82 -4.08
C PRO A 371 -39.00 -9.89 -2.83
N PRO A 372 -39.48 -11.08 -2.43
CA PRO A 372 -40.29 -11.22 -1.22
C PRO A 372 -39.53 -10.68 0.01
N PRO A 373 -40.22 -10.11 1.01
CA PRO A 373 -39.57 -9.55 2.19
C PRO A 373 -38.75 -10.64 2.89
N ALA A 374 -37.49 -10.31 3.22
CA ALA A 374 -36.63 -11.19 4.00
C ALA A 374 -37.30 -11.52 5.34
N ALA A 375 -37.46 -12.80 5.65
CA ALA A 375 -37.98 -13.26 6.94
C ALA A 375 -37.13 -12.66 8.08
N ALA A 376 -37.81 -12.17 9.12
CA ALA A 376 -37.17 -11.54 10.27
C ALA A 376 -36.16 -12.50 10.95
N PRO A 377 -34.99 -12.02 11.39
CA PRO A 377 -34.03 -12.84 12.11
C PRO A 377 -34.52 -13.03 13.55
N GLY A 378 -35.22 -14.14 13.82
CA GLY A 378 -35.68 -14.43 15.18
C GLY A 378 -36.72 -15.55 15.28
N ALA A 379 -36.36 -16.78 14.91
CA ALA A 379 -37.01 -17.97 15.44
C ALA A 379 -35.94 -19.06 15.60
N ALA A 380 -35.71 -19.44 16.86
CA ALA A 380 -34.68 -20.35 17.30
C ALA A 380 -34.75 -21.70 16.57
N ARG A 381 -33.59 -22.20 16.12
CA ARG A 381 -33.44 -23.63 15.82
C ARG A 381 -33.49 -24.39 17.15
N ALA A 382 -34.62 -25.06 17.41
CA ALA A 382 -34.71 -26.05 18.46
C ALA A 382 -33.69 -27.17 18.18
N ARG A 383 -32.90 -27.53 19.21
CA ARG A 383 -31.99 -28.67 19.19
C ARG A 383 -32.80 -29.98 19.09
N PRO A 384 -32.33 -30.99 18.35
CA PRO A 384 -32.95 -32.31 18.43
C PRO A 384 -32.65 -32.95 19.79
N GLU A 385 -33.67 -33.55 20.39
CA GLU A 385 -33.60 -34.31 21.65
C GLU A 385 -32.63 -35.50 21.55
N PRO A 386 -32.00 -35.89 22.68
CA PRO A 386 -31.15 -37.07 22.72
C PRO A 386 -32.03 -38.34 22.68
N ARG A 387 -31.73 -39.23 21.73
CA ARG A 387 -32.28 -40.59 21.75
C ARG A 387 -31.59 -41.38 22.85
N GLY A 388 -32.41 -42.01 23.71
CA GLY A 388 -32.00 -43.10 24.58
C GLY A 388 -31.73 -44.39 23.83
#